data_AF-A0A9D7QCY6-F1
#
_entry.id   AF-A0A9D7QCY6-F1
#
_cell.length_a   1.000
_cell.length_b   1.000
_cell.length_c   1.000
_cell.angle_alpha   90.00
_cell.angle_beta   90.00
_cell.angle_gamma   90.00
#
_symmetry.space_group_name_H-M   'P 1'
#
loop_
_entity.id
_entity.type
_entity.pdbx_description
1 polymer ?
#
loop_
_entity_poly.entity_id
_entity_poly.type
_entity_poly.pdbx_seq_one_letter_code
_entity_poly.pdbx_strand_id
1 'polypeptide(L)'
;MAVTSFLCIFIGCYTPYLYRMLPYPVEFEPYTAYHVSETLQILLFTGLGFFLLIKKLEPEAKISLDLDWPYRMGGRAILWLARKPVQAVDNVVGEIYRAGGISAARCRRASPSPSLAA
;
A
#
# COMPACT_ATOMS: atom_id res chain seq x y z
N MET A 1 -8.17 5.01 -9.96
CA MET A 1 -8.86 4.09 -9.03
C MET A 1 -9.69 4.83 -7.99
N ALA A 2 -9.18 5.88 -7.32
CA ALA A 2 -9.96 6.61 -6.32
C ALA A 2 -11.24 7.28 -6.87
N VAL A 3 -11.14 7.96 -8.02
CA VAL A 3 -12.29 8.61 -8.65
C VAL A 3 -13.36 7.59 -9.07
N THR A 4 -12.94 6.48 -9.66
CA THR A 4 -13.84 5.40 -10.10
C THR A 4 -14.49 4.67 -8.92
N SER A 5 -13.75 4.40 -7.83
CA SER A 5 -14.32 3.76 -6.64
C SER A 5 -15.31 4.67 -5.92
N PHE A 6 -15.01 5.98 -5.85
CA PHE A 6 -15.94 6.96 -5.32
C PHE A 6 -17.25 6.97 -6.10
N LEU A 7 -17.18 6.97 -7.43
CA LEU A 7 -18.36 6.91 -8.29
C LEU A 7 -19.18 5.63 -8.08
N CYS A 8 -18.52 4.46 -7.96
CA CYS A 8 -19.21 3.19 -7.70
C CYS A 8 -19.96 3.19 -6.36
N ILE A 9 -19.33 3.69 -5.29
CA ILE A 9 -19.98 3.78 -3.97
C ILE A 9 -21.13 4.77 -4.01
N PHE A 10 -20.94 5.94 -4.63
CA PHE A 10 -21.97 6.95 -4.75
C PHE A 10 -23.21 6.44 -5.49
N ILE A 11 -23.02 5.82 -6.66
CA ILE A 11 -24.13 5.30 -7.47
C ILE A 11 -24.82 4.11 -6.79
N GLY A 12 -24.06 3.25 -6.10
CA GLY A 12 -24.61 2.09 -5.40
C GLY A 12 -25.42 2.48 -4.15
N CYS A 13 -24.93 3.42 -3.34
CA CYS A 13 -25.60 3.83 -2.11
C CYS A 13 -26.72 4.86 -2.33
N TYR A 14 -26.62 5.71 -3.36
CA TYR A 14 -27.60 6.76 -3.64
C TYR A 14 -28.39 6.49 -4.92
N THR A 15 -29.24 5.46 -4.87
CA THR A 15 -30.12 5.02 -5.98
C THR A 15 -31.14 6.05 -6.48
N PRO A 16 -31.68 7.00 -5.66
CA PRO A 16 -32.66 7.97 -6.15
C PRO A 16 -32.12 8.87 -7.26
N TYR A 17 -30.79 9.07 -7.32
CA TYR A 17 -30.15 9.81 -8.39
C TYR A 17 -30.40 9.19 -9.76
N LEU A 18 -30.30 7.85 -9.87
CA LEU A 18 -30.58 7.13 -11.11
C LEU A 18 -32.07 7.16 -11.44
N TYR A 19 -32.94 6.94 -10.44
CA TYR A 19 -34.38 6.85 -10.68
C TYR A 19 -35.00 8.16 -11.18
N ARG A 20 -34.45 9.31 -10.80
CA ARG A 20 -34.88 10.61 -11.33
C ARG A 20 -34.51 10.84 -12.79
N MET A 21 -33.58 10.08 -13.36
CA MET A 21 -33.24 10.16 -14.78
C MET A 21 -34.16 9.29 -15.65
N LEU A 22 -34.98 8.42 -15.05
CA LEU A 22 -35.88 7.57 -15.84
C LEU A 22 -37.04 8.39 -16.43
N PRO A 23 -37.43 8.16 -17.70
CA PRO A 23 -38.56 8.84 -18.34
C PRO A 23 -39.93 8.52 -17.71
N TYR A 24 -40.03 7.38 -17.02
CA TYR A 24 -41.26 6.89 -16.41
C TYR A 24 -41.09 6.77 -14.90
N PRO A 25 -42.12 7.08 -14.10
CA PRO A 25 -42.05 6.96 -12.65
C PRO A 25 -41.95 5.49 -12.23
N VAL A 26 -40.97 5.19 -11.37
CA VAL A 26 -40.77 3.85 -10.80
C VAL A 26 -40.61 3.99 -9.30
N GLU A 27 -41.53 3.40 -8.55
CA GLU A 27 -41.47 3.28 -7.09
C GLU A 27 -40.81 1.92 -6.77
N PHE A 28 -39.49 1.91 -6.54
CA PHE A 28 -38.74 0.70 -6.22
C PHE A 28 -37.77 0.92 -5.06
N GLU A 29 -37.90 0.09 -4.03
CA GLU A 29 -37.06 0.10 -2.83
C GLU A 29 -36.06 -1.08 -2.89
N PRO A 30 -34.81 -0.87 -3.32
CA PRO A 30 -33.85 -1.95 -3.52
C PRO A 30 -33.37 -2.61 -2.22
N TYR A 31 -33.40 -1.88 -1.10
CA TYR A 31 -32.84 -2.31 0.19
C TYR A 31 -33.91 -2.72 1.21
N THR A 32 -34.94 -3.44 0.78
CA THR A 32 -35.87 -4.06 1.73
C THR A 32 -35.23 -5.27 2.42
N ALA A 33 -35.71 -5.62 3.62
CA ALA A 33 -35.29 -6.83 4.32
C ALA A 33 -35.46 -8.11 3.48
N TYR A 34 -36.53 -8.20 2.67
CA TYR A 34 -36.80 -9.34 1.81
C TYR A 34 -35.68 -9.56 0.78
N HIS A 35 -35.44 -8.59 -0.11
CA HIS A 35 -34.38 -8.64 -1.12
C HIS A 35 -32.99 -8.94 -0.52
N VAL A 36 -32.66 -8.35 0.63
CA VAL A 36 -31.37 -8.59 1.30
C VAL A 36 -31.27 -10.02 1.84
N SER A 37 -32.35 -10.56 2.41
CA SER A 37 -32.36 -11.93 2.91
C SER A 37 -32.26 -12.97 1.79
N GLU A 38 -32.94 -12.77 0.66
CA GLU A 38 -32.85 -13.67 -0.50
C GLU A 38 -31.42 -13.71 -1.06
N THR A 39 -30.81 -12.54 -1.26
CA THR A 39 -29.42 -12.44 -1.73
C THR A 39 -28.44 -13.06 -0.73
N LEU A 40 -28.66 -12.88 0.57
CA LEU A 40 -27.86 -13.53 1.61
C LEU A 40 -28.00 -15.06 1.57
N GLN A 41 -29.20 -15.61 1.38
CA GLN A 41 -29.42 -17.05 1.27
C GLN A 41 -28.65 -17.65 0.09
N ILE A 42 -28.69 -17.01 -1.08
CA ILE A 42 -27.93 -17.44 -2.26
C ILE A 42 -26.42 -17.38 -1.98
N LEU A 43 -25.95 -16.32 -1.32
CA LEU A 43 -24.54 -16.16 -0.98
C LEU A 43 -24.05 -17.23 0.01
N LEU A 44 -24.86 -17.54 1.03
CA LEU A 44 -24.58 -18.58 2.01
C LEU A 44 -24.55 -19.97 1.37
N PHE A 45 -25.51 -20.26 0.48
CA PHE A 45 -25.53 -21.53 -0.24
C PHE A 45 -24.35 -21.67 -1.20
N THR A 46 -23.98 -20.59 -1.89
CA THR A 46 -22.76 -20.52 -2.71
C THR A 46 -21.51 -20.78 -1.86
N GLY A 47 -21.40 -20.13 -0.71
CA GLY A 47 -20.31 -20.34 0.25
C GLY A 47 -20.22 -21.78 0.74
N LEU A 48 -21.36 -22.42 1.03
CA LEU A 48 -21.45 -23.84 1.39
C LEU A 48 -20.98 -24.74 0.23
N GLY A 49 -21.38 -24.43 -1.00
CA GLY A 49 -20.92 -25.13 -2.20
C GLY A 49 -19.39 -25.08 -2.34
N PHE A 50 -18.78 -23.90 -2.15
CA PHE A 50 -17.32 -23.78 -2.11
C PHE A 50 -16.69 -24.57 -0.96
N PHE A 51 -17.28 -24.52 0.24
CA PHE A 51 -16.80 -25.25 1.42
C PHE A 51 -16.71 -26.77 1.17
N LEU A 52 -17.74 -27.34 0.53
CA LEU A 52 -17.74 -28.76 0.13
C LEU A 52 -16.67 -29.08 -0.91
N LEU A 53 -16.35 -28.13 -1.79
CA LEU A 53 -15.45 -28.31 -2.93
C LEU A 53 -14.01 -27.87 -2.67
N ILE A 54 -13.67 -27.41 -1.45
CA ILE A 54 -12.32 -26.93 -1.08
C ILE A 54 -11.22 -27.90 -1.53
N LYS A 55 -11.43 -29.21 -1.34
CA LYS A 55 -10.44 -30.24 -1.72
C LYS A 55 -10.17 -30.36 -3.21
N LYS A 56 -11.09 -29.87 -4.05
CA LYS A 56 -10.94 -29.86 -5.51
C LYS A 56 -10.42 -28.52 -6.04
N LEU A 57 -10.53 -27.45 -5.24
CA LEU A 57 -10.10 -26.09 -5.59
C LEU A 57 -8.69 -25.76 -5.10
N GLU A 58 -7.96 -26.75 -4.56
CA GLU A 58 -6.61 -26.54 -4.07
C GLU A 58 -5.70 -26.03 -5.21
N PRO A 59 -5.03 -24.88 -5.03
CA PRO A 59 -4.22 -24.29 -6.08
C PRO A 59 -2.95 -25.12 -6.31
N GLU A 60 -2.71 -25.46 -7.56
CA GLU A 60 -1.46 -26.06 -8.01
C GLU A 60 -0.32 -25.04 -7.92
N ALA A 61 0.91 -25.52 -7.65
CA ALA A 61 2.10 -24.69 -7.58
C ALA A 61 2.47 -24.10 -8.95
N LYS A 62 1.85 -22.96 -9.28
CA LYS A 62 2.07 -22.18 -10.50
C LYS A 62 2.40 -20.73 -10.16
N ILE A 63 3.17 -20.06 -11.03
CA ILE A 63 3.46 -18.64 -10.90
C ILE A 63 2.17 -17.82 -11.05
N SER A 64 1.77 -17.13 -9.99
CA SER A 64 0.66 -16.18 -10.01
C SER A 64 1.15 -14.84 -10.56
N LEU A 65 0.88 -14.57 -11.84
CA LEU A 65 1.37 -13.37 -12.53
C LEU A 65 0.96 -12.07 -11.83
N ASP A 66 -0.27 -12.01 -11.32
CA ASP A 66 -0.82 -10.85 -10.62
C ASP A 66 -0.12 -10.53 -9.29
N LEU A 67 0.52 -11.52 -8.66
CA LEU A 67 1.27 -11.34 -7.41
C LEU A 67 2.78 -11.24 -7.64
N ASP A 68 3.33 -12.07 -8.53
CA ASP A 68 4.77 -12.10 -8.83
C ASP A 68 5.25 -10.77 -9.43
N TRP A 69 4.44 -10.17 -10.33
CA TRP A 69 4.78 -8.90 -10.96
C TRP A 69 4.90 -7.73 -9.98
N PRO A 70 3.86 -7.36 -9.20
CA PRO A 70 3.98 -6.27 -8.24
C PRO A 70 4.98 -6.58 -7.13
N TYR A 71 5.13 -7.85 -6.73
CA TYR A 71 6.14 -8.26 -5.76
C TYR A 71 7.56 -7.98 -6.24
N ARG A 72 7.90 -8.41 -7.47
CA ARG A 72 9.24 -8.18 -8.05
C ARG A 72 9.49 -6.72 -8.39
N MET A 73 8.50 -6.02 -8.92
CA MET A 73 8.62 -4.60 -9.23
C MET A 73 8.76 -3.75 -7.98
N GLY A 74 7.96 -4.03 -6.94
CA GLY A 74 8.05 -3.38 -5.63
C GLY A 74 9.41 -3.60 -4.97
N GLY A 75 9.92 -4.84 -4.98
CA GLY A 75 11.26 -5.15 -4.46
C GLY A 75 12.37 -4.38 -5.18
N ARG A 76 12.30 -4.26 -6.51
CA ARG A 76 13.25 -3.43 -7.29
C ARG A 76 13.15 -1.96 -6.94
N ALA A 77 11.94 -1.42 -6.76
CA ALA A 77 11.73 -0.04 -6.35
C ALA A 77 12.30 0.25 -4.96
N ILE A 78 12.10 -0.66 -4.00
CA ILE A 78 12.66 -0.56 -2.64
C ILE A 78 14.19 -0.62 -2.68
N LEU A 79 14.77 -1.57 -3.43
CA LEU A 79 16.22 -1.69 -3.59
C LEU A 79 16.83 -0.44 -4.24
N TRP A 80 16.16 0.13 -5.24
CA TRP A 80 16.58 1.36 -5.87
C TRP A 80 16.57 2.52 -4.86
N LEU A 81 15.52 2.63 -4.05
CA LEU A 81 15.39 3.66 -3.02
C LEU A 81 16.43 3.50 -1.91
N ALA A 82 16.76 2.28 -1.50
CA ALA A 82 17.83 2.04 -0.52
C ALA A 82 19.23 2.39 -1.09
N ARG A 83 19.49 2.08 -2.36
CA ARG A 83 20.84 2.26 -2.95
C ARG A 83 21.12 3.67 -3.46
N LYS A 84 20.12 4.41 -3.91
CA LYS A 84 20.33 5.72 -4.55
C LYS A 84 20.18 6.86 -3.54
N PRO A 85 18.97 7.21 -3.07
CA PRO A 85 18.80 8.36 -2.18
C PRO A 85 19.37 8.08 -0.78
N VAL A 86 19.12 6.91 -0.19
CA VAL A 86 19.59 6.62 1.18
C VAL A 86 21.12 6.58 1.24
N GLN A 87 21.75 5.84 0.33
CA GLN A 87 23.22 5.77 0.27
C GLN A 87 23.88 7.11 -0.08
N ALA A 88 23.23 7.97 -0.89
CA ALA A 88 23.74 9.31 -1.15
C ALA A 88 23.69 10.19 0.10
N VAL A 89 22.61 10.12 0.87
CA VAL A 89 22.50 10.84 2.16
C VAL A 89 23.57 10.35 3.14
N ASP A 90 23.75 9.03 3.28
CA ASP A 90 24.76 8.47 4.17
C ASP A 90 26.18 8.90 3.79
N ASN A 91 26.49 8.95 2.50
CA ASN A 91 27.79 9.41 2.02
C ASN A 91 28.03 10.90 2.33
N VAL A 92 27.02 11.76 2.09
CA VAL A 92 27.10 13.20 2.38
C VAL A 92 27.29 13.43 3.88
N VAL A 93 26.49 12.74 4.70
CA VAL A 93 26.60 12.82 6.17
C VAL A 93 27.97 12.33 6.62
N GLY A 94 28.44 11.19 6.11
CA GLY A 94 29.75 10.64 6.42
C GLY A 94 30.91 11.57 6.05
N GLU A 95 30.82 12.26 4.92
CA GLU A 95 31.84 13.22 4.48
C GLU A 95 31.86 14.49 5.36
N ILE A 96 30.69 14.98 5.78
CA ILE A 96 30.57 16.06 6.77
C ILE A 96 31.20 15.67 8.10
N TYR A 97 30.94 14.45 8.59
CA TYR A 97 31.56 13.95 9.84
C TYR A 97 33.08 13.82 9.72
N ARG A 98 33.59 13.33 8.58
CA ARG A 98 35.04 13.23 8.35
C ARG A 98 35.69 14.61 8.28
N ALA A 99 35.11 15.55 7.53
CA ALA A 99 35.64 16.92 7.42
C ALA A 99 35.60 17.66 8.77
N GLY A 100 34.49 17.58 9.51
CA GLY A 100 34.35 18.17 10.84
C GLY A 100 35.31 17.54 11.86
N GLY A 101 35.49 16.21 11.81
CA GLY A 101 36.39 15.47 12.69
C GLY A 101 37.86 15.83 12.49
N ILE A 102 38.30 16.04 11.25
CA ILE A 102 39.68 16.44 10.93
C ILE A 102 39.95 17.88 11.40
N SER A 103 38.99 18.78 11.27
CA SER A 103 39.10 20.16 11.76
C SER A 103 39.20 20.22 13.29
N ALA A 104 38.37 19.43 13.99
CA ALA A 104 38.43 19.31 15.45
C ALA A 104 39.73 18.64 15.93
N ALA A 105 40.23 17.62 15.22
CA ALA A 105 41.49 16.96 15.55
C ALA A 105 42.73 17.85 15.28
N ARG A 106 42.68 18.69 14.24
CA ARG A 106 43.75 19.65 13.91
C ARG A 106 43.83 20.77 14.94
N CYS A 107 42.69 21.27 15.41
CA CYS A 107 42.63 22.27 16.49
C CYS A 107 43.18 21.71 17.82
N ARG A 108 42.90 20.43 18.12
CA ARG A 108 43.42 19.73 19.32
C ARG A 108 44.93 19.44 19.26
N ARG A 109 45.55 19.44 18.07
CA ARG A 109 47.01 19.28 17.88
C ARG A 109 47.75 20.62 17.88
N ALA A 110 47.04 21.74 17.78
CA ALA A 110 47.60 23.10 17.81
C ALA A 110 47.56 23.74 19.21
N SER A 111 46.97 23.10 20.22
CA SER A 111 47.13 23.52 21.62
C SER A 111 48.55 23.22 22.08
N PRO A 112 49.31 24.20 22.60
CA PRO A 112 50.65 23.95 23.12
C PRO A 112 50.56 23.00 24.32
N SER A 113 51.42 21.99 24.35
CA SER A 113 51.58 21.08 25.49
C SER A 113 51.91 21.88 26.75
N PRO A 114 51.15 21.77 27.86
CA PRO A 114 51.39 22.53 29.08
C PRO A 114 52.48 21.90 29.97
N SER A 115 53.59 21.42 29.38
CA SER A 115 54.64 20.68 30.12
C SER A 115 56.05 21.24 29.95
N LEU A 116 56.19 22.52 29.59
CA LEU A 116 57.48 23.22 29.53
C LEU A 116 57.42 24.60 30.22
N ALA A 117 56.75 24.66 31.37
CA ALA A 117 56.72 25.83 32.25
C ALA A 117 56.83 25.36 33.71
N ALA A 118 57.97 24.77 34.04
CA ALA A 118 58.48 24.57 35.40
C ALA A 118 59.99 24.35 35.33
#